data_AF-E3MH35-F1
#
_entry.id   AF-E3MH35-F1
#
_cell.length_a   1.000
_cell.length_b   1.000
_cell.length_c   1.000
_cell.angle_alpha   90.00
_cell.angle_beta   90.00
_cell.angle_gamma   90.00
#
_symmetry.space_group_name_H-M   'P 1'
#
loop_
_entity.id
_entity.type
_entity.pdbx_description
1 polymer ?
#
loop_
_entity_poly.entity_id
_entity_poly.type
_entity_poly.pdbx_seq_one_letter_code
_entity_poly.pdbx_strand_id
1 'polypeptide(L)'
;MIRSSFFEITVNDEWSKIYEFRMAVNKVTHIRVKGDIKVDVIEVYPPVPDSDTLQPEQEEEKEEQEQEEEQEQEQEQEEEVEVILQPEEKEEEESKKV
;
A
#
# COMPACT_ATOMS: atom_id res chain seq x y z
N MET A 1 -8.14 1.11 16.44
CA MET A 1 -9.34 1.78 15.90
C MET A 1 -10.34 0.74 15.40
N ILE A 2 -11.64 1.02 15.44
CA ILE A 2 -12.67 0.14 14.87
C ILE A 2 -13.08 0.75 13.52
N ARG A 3 -12.93 -0.01 12.43
CA ARG A 3 -13.38 0.38 11.08
C ARG A 3 -14.67 -0.34 10.71
N SER A 4 -15.19 -0.09 9.51
CA SER A 4 -16.40 -0.72 8.97
C SER A 4 -16.35 -2.25 8.92
N SER A 5 -15.18 -2.85 8.62
CA SER A 5 -15.02 -4.30 8.42
C SER A 5 -13.92 -4.98 9.23
N PHE A 6 -13.06 -4.22 9.92
CA PHE A 6 -11.94 -4.76 10.68
C PHE A 6 -11.53 -3.91 11.88
N PHE A 7 -10.72 -4.50 12.77
CA PHE A 7 -10.01 -3.80 13.83
C PHE A 7 -8.60 -3.45 13.35
N GLU A 8 -8.23 -2.19 13.51
CA GLU A 8 -6.86 -1.72 13.36
C GLU A 8 -6.18 -1.73 14.73
N ILE A 9 -5.06 -2.45 14.84
CA ILE A 9 -4.32 -2.65 16.09
C ILE A 9 -3.00 -1.91 15.97
N THR A 10 -2.75 -1.02 16.92
CA THR A 10 -1.51 -0.28 17.10
C THR A 10 -0.88 -0.64 18.44
N VAL A 11 0.45 -0.58 18.52
CA VAL A 11 1.20 -0.79 19.76
C VAL A 11 2.25 0.31 19.83
N ASN A 12 2.26 1.07 20.93
CA ASN A 12 3.14 2.24 21.10
C ASN A 12 3.01 3.25 19.94
N ASP A 13 1.78 3.51 19.49
CA ASP A 13 1.44 4.42 18.38
C ASP A 13 2.01 4.02 17.01
N GLU A 14 2.60 2.83 16.89
CA GLU A 14 3.04 2.26 15.62
C GLU A 14 2.00 1.27 15.09
N TRP A 15 1.79 1.29 13.77
CA TRP A 15 0.92 0.33 13.10
C TRP A 15 1.43 -1.08 13.32
N SER A 16 0.56 -1.97 13.80
CA SER A 16 0.92 -3.36 14.07
C SER A 16 0.21 -4.34 13.16
N LYS A 17 -1.14 -4.34 13.16
CA LYS A 17 -1.90 -5.36 12.44
C LYS A 17 -3.36 -5.00 12.22
N ILE A 18 -3.95 -5.60 11.17
CA ILE A 18 -5.40 -5.61 10.91
C ILE A 18 -6.02 -6.96 11.31
N TYR A 19 -7.21 -6.93 11.90
CA TYR A 19 -8.02 -8.13 12.21
C TYR A 19 -9.46 -7.99 11.70
N GLU A 20 -9.80 -8.78 10.68
CA GLU A 20 -11.14 -8.81 10.09
C GLU A 20 -12.22 -9.31 11.05
N PHE A 21 -13.41 -8.74 10.94
CA PHE A 21 -14.56 -9.14 11.76
C PHE A 21 -15.04 -10.55 11.39
N ARG A 22 -14.97 -11.46 12.35
CA ARG A 22 -15.59 -12.80 12.25
C ARG A 22 -17.02 -12.83 12.77
N MET A 23 -17.47 -11.75 13.40
CA MET A 23 -18.82 -11.55 13.90
C MET A 23 -19.18 -10.07 13.80
N ALA A 24 -20.47 -9.77 13.72
CA ALA A 24 -20.95 -8.39 13.66
C ALA A 24 -20.51 -7.61 14.91
N VAL A 25 -19.83 -6.48 14.69
CA VAL A 25 -19.21 -5.68 15.76
C VAL A 25 -20.24 -5.17 16.78
N ASN A 26 -21.46 -4.90 16.35
CA ASN A 26 -22.58 -4.46 17.20
C ASN A 26 -23.02 -5.49 18.26
N LYS A 27 -22.55 -6.74 18.17
CA LYS A 27 -22.79 -7.77 19.19
C LYS A 27 -21.78 -7.75 20.33
N VAL A 28 -20.67 -7.02 20.19
CA VAL A 28 -19.65 -6.90 21.23
C VAL A 28 -20.16 -5.98 22.33
N THR A 29 -20.15 -6.47 23.57
CA THR A 29 -20.73 -5.74 24.72
C THR A 29 -19.74 -5.50 25.86
N HIS A 30 -18.64 -6.24 25.91
CA HIS A 30 -17.69 -6.21 27.03
C HIS A 30 -16.26 -6.33 26.52
N ILE A 31 -15.33 -5.62 27.17
CA ILE A 31 -13.89 -5.77 27.00
C ILE A 31 -13.36 -6.60 28.17
N ARG A 32 -12.52 -7.59 27.89
CA ARG A 32 -11.89 -8.43 28.92
C ARG A 32 -10.39 -8.49 28.69
N VAL A 33 -9.62 -8.14 29.72
CA VAL A 33 -8.17 -8.28 29.76
C VAL A 33 -7.79 -9.37 30.75
N LYS A 34 -6.93 -10.32 30.34
CA LYS A 34 -6.48 -11.44 31.18
C LYS A 34 -5.04 -11.81 30.80
N GLY A 35 -4.24 -12.18 31.80
CA GLY A 35 -2.86 -12.63 31.63
C GLY A 35 -1.98 -12.08 32.75
N ASP A 36 -0.67 -12.29 32.63
CA ASP A 36 0.32 -11.60 33.46
C ASP A 36 0.58 -10.21 32.86
N ILE A 37 -0.23 -9.25 33.28
CA ILE A 37 -0.18 -7.87 32.79
C ILE A 37 -0.64 -6.90 33.87
N LYS A 38 0.03 -5.75 33.93
CA LYS A 38 -0.40 -4.61 34.74
C LYS A 38 -1.03 -3.58 33.81
N VAL A 39 -2.33 -3.34 33.97
CA VAL A 39 -3.07 -2.33 33.23
C VAL A 39 -3.24 -1.10 34.10
N ASP A 40 -2.89 0.07 33.58
CA ASP A 40 -3.05 1.34 34.28
C ASP A 40 -4.40 1.99 33.94
N VAL A 41 -4.63 2.26 32.65
CA VAL A 41 -5.84 2.91 32.15
C VAL A 41 -6.38 2.16 30.93
N ILE A 42 -7.71 2.08 30.82
CA ILE A 42 -8.42 1.67 29.61
C ILE A 42 -9.35 2.82 29.23
N GLU A 43 -9.14 3.38 28.05
CA GLU A 43 -9.95 4.48 27.52
C GLU A 43 -10.82 3.97 26.35
N VAL A 44 -12.05 4.44 26.30
CA VAL A 44 -13.00 4.12 25.23
C VAL A 44 -13.45 5.42 24.60
N TYR A 45 -13.12 5.57 23.31
CA TYR A 45 -13.47 6.74 22.53
C TYR A 45 -14.79 6.51 21.77
N PRO A 46 -15.60 7.56 21.55
CA PRO A 46 -16.79 7.45 20.73
C PRO A 46 -16.43 7.05 19.30
N PRO A 47 -17.36 6.41 18.56
CA PRO A 47 -17.13 6.08 17.16
C PRO A 47 -16.89 7.37 16.37
N VAL A 48 -15.79 7.38 15.63
CA VAL A 48 -15.50 8.41 14.63
C VAL A 48 -16.16 7.94 13.33
N PRO A 49 -16.90 8.79 12.61
CA PRO A 49 -17.44 8.42 11.30
C PRO A 49 -16.28 8.00 10.39
N ASP A 50 -16.40 6.83 9.76
CA ASP A 50 -15.40 6.34 8.82
C ASP A 50 -15.25 7.37 7.68
N SER A 51 -14.06 7.94 7.53
CA SER A 51 -13.68 8.71 6.35
C SER A 51 -13.41 7.80 5.13
N ASP A 52 -13.47 6.48 5.31
CA ASP A 52 -13.18 5.46 4.29
C ASP A 52 -14.34 5.21 3.32
N THR A 53 -15.39 6.03 3.32
CA THR A 53 -16.21 6.20 2.12
C THR A 53 -15.39 7.03 1.12
N LEU A 54 -14.43 6.39 0.45
CA LEU A 54 -13.92 6.94 -0.80
C LEU A 54 -15.14 7.15 -1.70
N GLN A 55 -15.37 8.41 -2.07
CA GLN A 55 -16.33 8.69 -3.13
C GLN A 55 -15.79 7.99 -4.40
N PRO A 56 -16.65 7.46 -5.28
CA PRO A 56 -16.21 6.76 -6.50
C PRO A 56 -15.17 7.53 -7.32
N GLU A 57 -15.25 8.86 -7.26
CA GLU A 57 -14.35 9.81 -7.94
C GLU A 57 -12.87 9.67 -7.49
N GLN A 58 -12.59 9.23 -6.25
CA GLN A 58 -11.22 9.09 -5.75
C GLN A 58 -10.59 7.72 -6.05
N GLU A 59 -11.41 6.69 -6.32
CA GLU A 59 -10.91 5.40 -6.80
C GLU A 59 -10.54 5.49 -8.29
N GLU A 60 -11.34 6.19 -9.10
CA GLU A 60 -11.03 6.45 -10.52
C GLU A 60 -9.73 7.27 -10.69
N GLU A 61 -9.53 8.35 -9.92
CA GLU A 61 -8.28 9.14 -9.98
C GLU A 61 -7.04 8.32 -9.60
N LYS A 62 -7.19 7.35 -8.69
CA LYS A 62 -6.07 6.51 -8.25
C LYS A 62 -5.75 5.42 -9.26
N GLU A 63 -6.75 4.81 -9.89
CA GLU A 63 -6.54 3.86 -11.00
C GLU A 63 -5.95 4.55 -12.23
N GLU A 64 -6.33 5.80 -12.52
CA GLU A 64 -5.73 6.59 -13.61
C GLU A 64 -4.25 6.91 -13.34
N GLN A 65 -3.90 7.30 -12.10
CA GLN A 65 -2.50 7.54 -11.74
C GLN A 65 -1.63 6.27 -11.79
N GLU A 66 -2.14 5.13 -11.31
CA GLU A 66 -1.41 3.86 -11.36
C GLU A 66 -1.17 3.42 -12.82
N GLN A 67 -2.11 3.67 -13.74
CA GLN A 67 -1.94 3.37 -15.17
C GLN A 67 -0.96 4.32 -15.88
N GLU A 68 -0.94 5.61 -15.52
CA GLU A 68 0.05 6.56 -16.07
C GLU A 68 1.47 6.19 -15.62
N GLU A 69 1.68 5.83 -14.36
CA GLU A 69 3.00 5.39 -13.86
C GLU A 69 3.48 4.09 -14.50
N GLU A 70 2.59 3.12 -14.77
CA GLU A 70 2.95 1.90 -15.50
C GLU A 70 3.34 2.18 -16.96
N GLN A 71 2.62 3.08 -17.65
CA GLN A 71 2.96 3.45 -19.03
C GLN A 71 4.28 4.22 -19.14
N GLU A 72 4.60 5.10 -18.19
CA GLU A 72 5.90 5.78 -18.15
C GLU A 72 7.05 4.78 -17.92
N GLN A 73 6.87 3.79 -17.03
CA GLN A 73 7.88 2.76 -16.79
C GLN A 73 8.10 1.82 -17.99
N GLU A 74 7.04 1.49 -18.75
CA GLU A 74 7.17 0.72 -19.98
C GLU A 74 7.92 1.51 -21.07
N GLN A 75 7.64 2.81 -21.23
CA GLN A 75 8.35 3.66 -22.19
C GLN A 75 9.84 3.84 -21.84
N GLU A 76 10.18 4.04 -20.56
CA GLU A 76 11.58 4.12 -20.13
C GLU A 76 12.34 2.81 -20.39
N GLN A 77 11.70 1.64 -20.18
CA GLN A 77 12.31 0.35 -20.49
C GLN A 77 12.50 0.13 -21.99
N GLU A 78 11.55 0.56 -22.83
CA GLU A 78 11.70 0.47 -24.29
C GLU A 78 12.83 1.37 -24.80
N GLU A 79 12.94 2.61 -24.31
CA GLU A 79 14.07 3.50 -24.64
C GLU A 79 15.41 2.92 -24.17
N GLU A 80 15.49 2.35 -22.96
CA GLU A 80 16.74 1.74 -22.46
C GLU A 80 17.17 0.54 -23.33
N VAL A 81 16.22 -0.30 -23.76
CA VAL A 81 16.48 -1.43 -24.65
C VAL A 81 16.91 -0.96 -26.05
N GLU A 82 16.32 0.11 -26.59
CA GLU A 82 16.72 0.68 -27.89
C GLU A 82 18.14 1.25 -27.83
N VAL A 83 18.53 1.90 -26.72
CA VAL A 83 19.88 2.41 -26.50
C VAL A 83 20.92 1.28 -26.38
N ILE A 84 20.57 0.18 -25.72
CA ILE A 84 21.44 -1.01 -25.55
C ILE A 84 21.68 -1.76 -26.87
N LEU A 85 20.78 -1.67 -27.85
CA LEU A 85 20.90 -2.35 -29.15
C LEU A 85 21.76 -1.58 -30.18
N GLN A 86 22.20 -0.35 -29.89
CA GLN A 86 23.03 0.47 -30.79
C GLN A 86 24.58 0.47 -30.59
N PRO A 87 25.26 -0.34 -29.74
CA PRO A 87 26.71 -0.23 -29.58
C PRO A 87 27.58 -1.07 -30.55
N GLU A 88 27.04 -1.92 -31.43
CA GLU A 88 27.85 -2.82 -32.29
C GLU A 88 27.82 -2.52 -33.81
N GLU A 89 27.97 -1.26 -34.24
CA GLU A 89 28.31 -0.97 -35.66
C GLU A 89 29.53 -0.06 -35.85
N LYS A 90 30.42 0.09 -34.85
CA LYS A 90 31.65 0.92 -35.02
C LYS A 90 33.00 0.29 -34.68
N GLU A 91 33.09 -1.00 -34.34
CA GLU A 91 34.37 -1.67 -34.09
C GLU A 91 34.72 -2.79 -35.10
N GLU A 92 34.32 -2.66 -36.37
CA GLU A 92 34.81 -3.58 -37.42
C GLU A 92 35.17 -2.89 -38.75
N GLU A 93 35.91 -1.77 -38.74
CA GLU A 93 36.52 -1.25 -39.99
C GLU A 93 37.90 -0.60 -39.89
N GLU A 94 38.69 -0.85 -38.82
CA GLU A 94 40.09 -0.38 -38.75
C GLU A 94 41.15 -1.49 -38.68
N SER A 95 40.82 -2.68 -39.18
CA SER A 95 41.79 -3.78 -39.38
C SER A 95 41.83 -4.26 -40.83
N LYS A 96 42.04 -3.35 -41.79
CA LYS A 96 42.55 -3.71 -43.13
C LYS A 96 43.18 -2.56 -43.91
N LYS A 97 44.29 -2.01 -43.40
CA LYS A 97 45.27 -1.31 -44.26
C LYS A 97 46.67 -1.29 -43.64
N VAL A 98 47.43 -2.36 -43.84
CA VAL A 98 48.91 -2.38 -43.87
C VAL A 98 49.34 -3.21 -45.07
#